data_AF-A0A3A8WWJ3-F1
#
_entry.id   AF-A0A3A8WWJ3-F1
#
_cell.length_a   1.000
_cell.length_b   1.000
_cell.length_c   1.000
_cell.angle_alpha   90.00
_cell.angle_beta   90.00
_cell.angle_gamma   90.00
#
_symmetry.space_group_name_H-M   'P 1'
#
loop_
_entity.id
_entity.type
_entity.pdbx_description
1 polymer ?
#
loop_
_entity_poly.entity_id
_entity_poly.type
_entity_poly.pdbx_seq_one_letter_code
_entity_poly.pdbx_strand_id
1 'polypeptide(L)'
;MTYVVITVAGMSARFNRNTENPVLKCIYYDKDPRKTLLYSILRKCVGCKGVIIVGGYQFPELEKYVACWGKDFPFDIQVVFNPYFDSYGSGYSLKIGLQECLKKEMCTDILLIEGDLLFDQKALEQMINGKKNYLTINSESIFSEKAVAVYVNGNDEIRYIYNTEHGLFHIKEPFSVIYNSGQVWKFSERGLVEQVIRNMEDSEWQSTNLKFVELYFNKAERSSVEIVKFQKWVNCNTRLDYLNCEKEL
;
A
#
# COMPACT_ATOMS: atom_id res chain seq x y z
N MET A 1 6.06 -18.16 -2.99
CA MET A 1 6.92 -17.15 -2.37
C MET A 1 6.22 -15.81 -2.36
N THR A 2 6.57 -14.95 -1.40
CA THR A 2 6.03 -13.60 -1.27
C THR A 2 6.71 -12.64 -2.26
N TYR A 3 5.90 -11.97 -3.08
CA TYR A 3 6.30 -10.79 -3.85
C TYR A 3 5.61 -9.55 -3.27
N VAL A 4 6.26 -8.39 -3.36
CA VAL A 4 5.72 -7.13 -2.85
C VAL A 4 5.29 -6.25 -4.01
N VAL A 5 4.12 -5.60 -3.89
CA VAL A 5 3.68 -4.49 -4.72
C VAL A 5 3.73 -3.23 -3.88
N ILE A 6 4.53 -2.24 -4.30
CA ILE A 6 4.57 -0.92 -3.69
C ILE A 6 3.97 0.09 -4.67
N THR A 7 2.86 0.72 -4.29
CA THR A 7 2.21 1.73 -5.15
C THR A 7 2.66 3.14 -4.79
N VAL A 8 3.34 3.81 -5.73
CA VAL A 8 3.92 5.16 -5.57
C VAL A 8 3.53 6.11 -6.73
N ALA A 9 2.45 5.80 -7.46
CA ALA A 9 2.09 6.53 -8.67
C ALA A 9 1.54 7.96 -8.43
N GLY A 10 1.10 8.26 -7.21
CA GLY A 10 0.38 9.50 -6.89
C GLY A 10 1.21 10.78 -7.04
N MET A 11 0.53 11.87 -7.40
CA MET A 11 1.14 13.17 -7.77
C MET A 11 1.81 13.95 -6.64
N SER A 12 1.81 13.41 -5.41
CA SER A 12 2.44 14.08 -4.25
C SER A 12 1.91 15.52 -4.03
N ALA A 13 0.65 15.80 -4.38
CA ALA A 13 0.10 17.17 -4.42
C ALA A 13 0.16 17.90 -3.06
N ARG A 14 -0.17 17.22 -1.96
CA ARG A 14 -0.05 17.79 -0.59
C ARG A 14 1.41 17.99 -0.18
N PHE A 15 2.30 17.16 -0.66
CA PHE A 15 3.74 17.23 -0.40
C PHE A 15 4.39 18.40 -1.13
N ASN A 16 3.93 18.66 -2.35
CA ASN A 16 4.39 19.73 -3.22
C ASN A 16 3.58 21.03 -3.05
N ARG A 17 2.74 21.14 -2.02
CA ARG A 17 1.99 22.38 -1.77
C ARG A 17 2.99 23.50 -1.43
N ASN A 18 2.89 24.63 -2.13
CA ASN A 18 3.73 25.81 -1.93
C ASN A 18 5.25 25.55 -2.13
N THR A 19 5.63 24.67 -3.06
CA THR A 19 7.03 24.45 -3.45
C THR A 19 7.24 24.81 -4.92
N GLU A 20 8.40 25.40 -5.22
CA GLU A 20 8.81 25.70 -6.60
C GLU A 20 9.38 24.48 -7.33
N ASN A 21 9.89 23.51 -6.56
CA ASN A 21 10.53 22.29 -7.07
C ASN A 21 9.73 21.07 -6.65
N PRO A 22 8.69 20.67 -7.40
CA PRO A 22 7.87 19.53 -7.06
C PRO A 22 8.67 18.24 -7.21
N VAL A 23 8.44 17.29 -6.31
CA VAL A 23 9.15 16.01 -6.23
C VAL A 23 8.18 14.85 -6.03
N LEU A 24 8.62 13.63 -6.36
CA LEU A 24 7.93 12.41 -5.96
C LEU A 24 8.21 12.12 -4.47
N LYS A 25 7.16 12.14 -3.63
CA LYS A 25 7.33 12.09 -2.16
C LYS A 25 8.12 10.88 -1.68
N CYS A 26 7.92 9.72 -2.30
CA CYS A 26 8.48 8.46 -1.79
C CYS A 26 10.00 8.37 -1.93
N ILE A 27 10.59 9.17 -2.83
CA ILE A 27 12.04 9.27 -3.06
C ILE A 27 12.60 10.62 -2.60
N TYR A 28 11.81 11.46 -1.92
CA TYR A 28 12.28 12.73 -1.41
C TYR A 28 13.24 12.52 -0.23
N TYR A 29 14.33 13.29 -0.23
CA TYR A 29 15.28 13.40 0.86
C TYR A 29 15.79 14.85 1.01
N ASP A 30 16.26 15.22 2.20
CA ASP A 30 16.98 16.49 2.44
C ASP A 30 18.47 16.35 2.08
N LYS A 31 19.18 15.47 2.80
CA LYS A 31 20.65 15.30 2.66
C LYS A 31 21.06 13.90 2.23
N ASP A 32 20.42 12.89 2.79
CA ASP A 32 20.79 11.49 2.59
C ASP A 32 19.79 10.81 1.65
N PRO A 33 20.20 10.40 0.43
CA PRO A 33 19.32 9.73 -0.53
C PRO A 33 18.81 8.36 -0.04
N ARG A 34 19.34 7.79 1.04
CA ARG A 34 18.82 6.57 1.68
C ARG A 34 17.75 6.87 2.74
N LYS A 35 17.53 8.14 3.10
CA LYS A 35 16.47 8.58 4.02
C LYS A 35 15.20 8.96 3.28
N THR A 36 14.65 8.00 2.56
CA THR A 36 13.39 8.12 1.83
C THR A 36 12.38 7.09 2.32
N LEU A 37 11.09 7.37 2.12
CA LEU A 37 10.02 6.41 2.45
C LEU A 37 10.22 5.10 1.69
N LEU A 38 10.55 5.19 0.39
CA LEU A 38 10.77 4.02 -0.46
C LEU A 38 11.94 3.17 0.05
N TYR A 39 13.08 3.78 0.37
CA TYR A 39 14.23 3.03 0.92
C TYR A 39 13.88 2.36 2.24
N SER A 40 13.16 3.07 3.12
CA SER A 40 12.71 2.54 4.40
C SER A 40 11.73 1.37 4.25
N ILE A 41 10.87 1.36 3.23
CA ILE A 41 10.00 0.22 2.90
C ILE A 41 10.83 -0.95 2.33
N LEU A 42 11.71 -0.68 1.36
CA LEU A 42 12.53 -1.71 0.72
C LEU A 42 13.43 -2.45 1.72
N ARG A 43 14.03 -1.76 2.69
CA ARG A 43 14.81 -2.40 3.77
C ARG A 43 13.99 -3.41 4.59
N LYS A 44 12.68 -3.17 4.74
CA LYS A 44 11.79 -4.05 5.50
C LYS A 44 11.27 -5.22 4.66
N CYS A 45 11.42 -5.17 3.33
CA CYS A 45 11.01 -6.24 2.41
C CYS A 45 12.02 -7.40 2.31
N VAL A 46 13.11 -7.38 3.11
CA VAL A 46 14.08 -8.47 3.16
C VAL A 46 13.36 -9.77 3.54
N GLY A 47 13.60 -10.84 2.76
CA GLY A 47 12.90 -12.12 2.87
C GLY A 47 11.85 -12.35 1.77
N CYS A 48 11.43 -11.30 1.07
CA CYS A 48 10.63 -11.44 -0.15
C CYS A 48 11.49 -11.90 -1.34
N LYS A 49 10.83 -12.46 -2.37
CA LYS A 49 11.52 -12.91 -3.59
C LYS A 49 11.79 -11.78 -4.59
N GLY A 50 10.96 -10.75 -4.58
CA GLY A 50 11.08 -9.59 -5.44
C GLY A 50 10.05 -8.52 -5.12
N VAL A 51 10.28 -7.32 -5.64
CA VAL A 51 9.43 -6.14 -5.44
C VAL A 51 9.06 -5.55 -6.79
N ILE A 52 7.76 -5.30 -6.97
CA ILE A 52 7.21 -4.52 -8.07
C ILE A 52 6.84 -3.13 -7.53
N ILE A 53 7.48 -2.09 -8.04
CA ILE A 53 7.17 -0.70 -7.72
C ILE A 53 6.33 -0.12 -8.85
N VAL A 54 5.09 0.24 -8.55
CA VAL A 54 4.18 0.86 -9.53
C VAL A 54 4.25 2.37 -9.40
N GLY A 55 4.90 3.02 -10.36
CA GLY A 55 5.08 4.47 -10.43
C GLY A 55 4.15 5.15 -11.44
N GLY A 56 4.21 6.47 -11.50
CA GLY A 56 3.36 7.30 -12.34
C GLY A 56 3.94 8.70 -12.44
N TYR A 57 3.52 9.59 -11.53
CA TYR A 57 4.10 10.92 -11.44
C TYR A 57 5.64 10.88 -11.24
N GLN A 58 6.36 11.67 -12.05
CA GLN A 58 7.83 11.71 -12.08
C GLN A 58 8.50 10.32 -12.21
N PHE A 59 7.91 9.43 -13.02
CA PHE A 59 8.45 8.09 -13.27
C PHE A 59 9.95 8.06 -13.62
N PRO A 60 10.51 8.97 -14.46
CA PRO A 60 11.94 8.95 -14.76
C PRO A 60 12.84 9.17 -13.52
N GLU A 61 12.39 9.97 -12.54
CA GLU A 61 13.15 10.18 -11.30
C GLU A 61 13.09 8.95 -10.39
N LEU A 62 11.95 8.24 -10.38
CA LEU A 62 11.82 6.95 -9.70
C LEU A 62 12.76 5.90 -10.32
N GLU A 63 12.81 5.80 -11.65
CA GLU A 63 13.73 4.88 -12.33
C GLU A 63 15.20 5.18 -12.02
N LYS A 64 15.59 6.46 -12.09
CA LYS A 64 16.94 6.90 -11.71
C LYS A 64 17.26 6.52 -10.26
N TYR A 65 16.34 6.76 -9.35
CA TYR A 65 16.51 6.43 -7.94
C TYR A 65 16.73 4.93 -7.73
N VAL A 66 15.89 4.08 -8.34
CA VAL A 66 16.02 2.61 -8.24
C VAL A 66 17.29 2.12 -8.94
N ALA A 67 17.71 2.72 -10.04
CA ALA A 67 18.97 2.36 -10.70
C ALA A 67 20.19 2.64 -9.81
N CYS A 68 20.17 3.74 -9.06
CA CYS A 68 21.25 4.12 -8.14
C CYS A 68 21.30 3.24 -6.88
N TRP A 69 20.15 2.99 -6.26
CA TRP A 69 20.09 2.42 -4.90
C TRP A 69 19.47 1.03 -4.83
N GLY A 70 18.89 0.52 -5.91
CA GLY A 70 18.19 -0.78 -5.92
C GLY A 70 19.10 -1.97 -5.64
N LYS A 71 20.40 -1.86 -5.94
CA LYS A 71 21.41 -2.88 -5.65
C LYS A 71 21.76 -3.01 -4.16
N ASP A 72 21.31 -2.09 -3.32
CA ASP A 72 21.47 -2.19 -1.86
C ASP A 72 20.61 -3.34 -1.29
N PHE A 73 19.67 -3.90 -2.05
CA PHE A 73 18.70 -4.90 -1.59
C PHE A 73 18.96 -6.30 -2.19
N PRO A 74 18.71 -7.38 -1.44
CA PRO A 74 19.03 -8.75 -1.84
C PRO A 74 17.97 -9.41 -2.74
N PHE A 75 17.12 -8.62 -3.39
CA PHE A 75 16.00 -9.09 -4.20
C PHE A 75 15.84 -8.24 -5.47
N ASP A 76 15.19 -8.79 -6.49
CA ASP A 76 14.93 -8.07 -7.73
C ASP A 76 13.88 -6.98 -7.53
N ILE A 77 14.14 -5.80 -8.08
CA ILE A 77 13.21 -4.67 -8.09
C ILE A 77 12.83 -4.36 -9.54
N GLN A 78 11.54 -4.43 -9.85
CA GLN A 78 10.99 -4.05 -11.14
C GLN A 78 10.15 -2.78 -10.97
N VAL A 79 10.43 -1.76 -11.77
CA VAL A 79 9.64 -0.52 -11.79
C VAL A 79 8.67 -0.57 -12.97
N VAL A 80 7.40 -0.22 -12.75
CA VAL A 80 6.34 -0.35 -13.75
C VAL A 80 5.51 0.93 -13.79
N PHE A 81 5.28 1.45 -14.99
CA PHE A 81 4.57 2.71 -15.19
C PHE A 81 3.05 2.50 -15.22
N ASN A 82 2.33 3.27 -14.42
CA ASN A 82 0.89 3.45 -14.54
C ASN A 82 0.59 4.66 -15.44
N PRO A 83 0.10 4.49 -16.67
CA PRO A 83 -0.22 5.61 -17.56
C PRO A 83 -1.46 6.41 -17.14
N TYR A 84 -2.27 5.90 -16.20
CA TYR A 84 -3.50 6.54 -15.72
C TYR A 84 -3.35 7.07 -14.28
N PHE A 85 -2.13 7.43 -13.88
CA PHE A 85 -1.84 7.88 -12.51
C PHE A 85 -2.52 9.20 -12.12
N ASP A 86 -2.93 10.00 -13.11
CA ASP A 86 -3.57 11.31 -12.95
C ASP A 86 -5.09 11.27 -13.19
N SER A 87 -5.60 10.24 -13.86
CA SER A 87 -7.03 10.10 -14.17
C SER A 87 -7.75 9.06 -13.30
N TYR A 88 -7.05 8.04 -12.80
CA TYR A 88 -7.63 6.95 -11.99
C TYR A 88 -7.12 6.94 -10.56
N GLY A 89 -7.89 6.30 -9.68
CA GLY A 89 -7.50 6.06 -8.30
C GLY A 89 -6.43 4.97 -8.14
N SER A 90 -6.11 4.65 -6.88
CA SER A 90 -5.07 3.67 -6.53
C SER A 90 -5.38 2.23 -6.99
N GLY A 91 -6.63 1.93 -7.37
CA GLY A 91 -7.05 0.63 -7.86
C GLY A 91 -6.29 0.21 -9.12
N TYR A 92 -6.07 1.12 -10.06
CA TYR A 92 -5.39 0.77 -11.31
C TYR A 92 -3.90 0.50 -11.09
N SER A 93 -3.27 1.24 -10.15
CA SER A 93 -1.88 0.96 -9.75
C SER A 93 -1.76 -0.44 -9.12
N LEU A 94 -2.74 -0.83 -8.30
CA LEU A 94 -2.81 -2.19 -7.76
C LEU A 94 -3.00 -3.22 -8.88
N LYS A 95 -3.92 -3.01 -9.83
CA LYS A 95 -4.16 -3.93 -10.97
C LYS A 95 -2.85 -4.26 -11.69
N ILE A 96 -2.09 -3.24 -12.07
CA ILE A 96 -0.79 -3.41 -12.74
C ILE A 96 0.15 -4.23 -11.86
N GLY A 97 0.31 -3.86 -10.59
CA GLY A 97 1.21 -4.55 -9.67
C GLY A 97 0.86 -6.03 -9.50
N LEU A 98 -0.43 -6.35 -9.32
CA LEU A 98 -0.90 -7.73 -9.22
C LEU A 98 -0.62 -8.52 -10.50
N GLN A 99 -0.91 -7.95 -11.68
CA GLN A 99 -0.65 -8.60 -12.96
C GLN A 99 0.84 -8.90 -13.15
N GLU A 100 1.73 -7.99 -12.76
CA GLU A 100 3.18 -8.19 -12.82
C GLU A 100 3.69 -9.26 -11.85
N CYS A 101 3.12 -9.32 -10.64
CA CYS A 101 3.40 -10.42 -9.70
C CYS A 101 2.94 -11.77 -10.24
N LEU A 102 1.74 -11.85 -10.85
CA LEU A 102 1.19 -13.10 -11.38
C LEU A 102 1.97 -13.64 -12.59
N LYS A 103 2.70 -12.80 -13.33
CA LYS A 103 3.66 -13.24 -14.34
C LYS A 103 4.84 -14.03 -13.76
N LYS A 104 5.10 -13.95 -12.45
CA LYS A 104 6.17 -14.69 -11.79
C LYS A 104 5.65 -16.06 -11.37
N GLU A 105 6.25 -17.12 -11.91
CA GLU A 105 5.85 -18.51 -11.63
C GLU A 105 5.90 -18.86 -10.13
N MET A 106 6.90 -18.36 -9.41
CA MET A 106 7.09 -18.64 -7.98
C MET A 106 6.20 -17.79 -7.05
N CYS A 107 5.42 -16.85 -7.58
CA CYS A 107 4.56 -15.99 -6.79
C CYS A 107 3.36 -16.78 -6.26
N THR A 108 3.29 -16.94 -4.93
CA THR A 108 2.12 -17.55 -4.25
C THR A 108 1.42 -16.55 -3.35
N ASP A 109 2.19 -15.61 -2.80
CA ASP A 109 1.69 -14.58 -1.91
C ASP A 109 2.07 -13.21 -2.45
N ILE A 110 1.16 -12.25 -2.31
CA ILE A 110 1.37 -10.86 -2.72
C ILE A 110 1.14 -9.95 -1.53
N LEU A 111 2.14 -9.14 -1.20
CA LEU A 111 2.09 -8.11 -0.18
C LEU A 111 1.93 -6.73 -0.83
N LEU A 112 0.80 -6.06 -0.61
CA LEU A 112 0.55 -4.70 -1.07
C LEU A 112 0.93 -3.69 0.01
N ILE A 113 1.71 -2.67 -0.37
CA ILE A 113 2.13 -1.57 0.49
C ILE A 113 1.86 -0.24 -0.22
N GLU A 114 1.17 0.69 0.44
CA GLU A 114 1.16 2.07 -0.03
C GLU A 114 2.50 2.76 0.25
N GLY A 115 3.05 3.45 -0.76
CA GLY A 115 4.43 3.93 -0.72
C GLY A 115 4.65 5.24 0.06
N ASP A 116 3.64 5.74 0.75
CA ASP A 116 3.71 6.96 1.56
C ASP A 116 3.70 6.70 3.07
N LEU A 117 4.01 5.47 3.47
CA LEU A 117 3.96 5.04 4.86
C LEU A 117 5.35 4.96 5.49
N LEU A 118 5.43 5.34 6.77
CA LEU A 118 6.47 4.89 7.68
C LEU A 118 5.84 3.96 8.71
N PHE A 119 6.39 2.77 8.88
CA PHE A 119 5.90 1.79 9.86
C PHE A 119 7.03 0.92 10.41
N ASP A 120 6.80 0.24 11.54
CA ASP A 120 7.77 -0.71 12.11
C ASP A 120 7.87 -2.03 11.34
N GLN A 121 9.01 -2.70 11.47
CA GLN A 121 9.33 -3.89 10.69
C GLN A 121 8.63 -5.17 11.17
N LYS A 122 8.29 -5.27 12.46
CA LYS A 122 7.88 -6.54 13.09
C LYS A 122 6.62 -7.13 12.47
N ALA A 123 5.61 -6.30 12.24
CA ALA A 123 4.37 -6.74 11.60
C ALA A 123 4.63 -7.20 10.15
N LEU A 124 5.50 -6.52 9.41
CA LEU A 124 5.82 -6.90 8.04
C LEU A 124 6.57 -8.24 7.98
N GLU A 125 7.52 -8.48 8.88
CA GLU A 125 8.22 -9.76 8.97
C GLU A 125 7.26 -10.92 9.27
N GLN A 126 6.30 -10.72 10.17
CA GLN A 126 5.26 -11.69 10.44
C GLN A 126 4.45 -11.99 9.16
N MET A 127 4.07 -10.97 8.40
CA MET A 127 3.32 -11.14 7.15
C MET A 127 4.15 -11.87 6.09
N ILE A 128 5.43 -11.51 5.89
CA ILE A 128 6.31 -12.12 4.89
C ILE A 128 6.46 -13.63 5.13
N ASN A 129 6.64 -14.02 6.39
CA ASN A 129 6.85 -15.41 6.81
C ASN A 129 5.54 -16.19 7.05
N GLY A 130 4.44 -15.49 7.29
CA GLY A 130 3.13 -16.08 7.58
C GLY A 130 2.47 -16.69 6.35
N LYS A 131 1.51 -17.61 6.56
CA LYS A 131 0.76 -18.28 5.48
C LYS A 131 -0.68 -17.79 5.34
N LYS A 132 -1.14 -16.93 6.26
CA LYS A 132 -2.50 -16.38 6.28
C LYS A 132 -2.63 -15.18 5.37
N ASN A 133 -3.86 -14.78 5.09
CA ASN A 133 -4.15 -13.45 4.57
C ASN A 133 -4.01 -12.45 5.72
N TYR A 134 -3.44 -11.27 5.45
CA TYR A 134 -3.19 -10.29 6.51
C TYR A 134 -3.77 -8.93 6.16
N LEU A 135 -4.50 -8.36 7.12
CA LEU A 135 -4.87 -6.96 7.14
C LEU A 135 -4.03 -6.28 8.22
N THR A 136 -3.60 -5.04 7.97
CA THR A 136 -2.89 -4.27 8.99
C THR A 136 -3.77 -3.18 9.59
N ILE A 137 -3.54 -2.88 10.87
CA ILE A 137 -4.15 -1.77 11.60
C ILE A 137 -3.08 -0.96 12.34
N ASN A 138 -3.43 0.25 12.77
CA ASN A 138 -2.58 1.12 13.58
C ASN A 138 -3.29 1.60 14.87
N SER A 139 -2.59 2.38 15.70
CA SER A 139 -3.12 2.91 16.97
C SER A 139 -3.63 4.35 16.91
N GLU A 140 -3.51 5.04 15.77
CA GLU A 140 -3.99 6.40 15.67
C GLU A 140 -5.51 6.44 15.79
N SER A 141 -6.01 7.46 16.49
CA SER A 141 -7.44 7.76 16.52
C SER A 141 -8.01 7.91 15.11
N ILE A 142 -9.23 7.42 14.92
CA ILE A 142 -9.95 7.52 13.65
C ILE A 142 -10.57 8.91 13.55
N PHE A 143 -9.96 9.75 12.73
CA PHE A 143 -10.42 11.08 12.39
C PHE A 143 -10.96 11.07 10.96
N SER A 144 -12.23 11.44 10.75
CA SER A 144 -12.93 11.22 9.47
C SER A 144 -12.33 11.99 8.29
N GLU A 145 -11.63 13.09 8.57
CA GLU A 145 -10.97 13.94 7.59
C GLU A 145 -9.67 13.34 7.02
N LYS A 146 -9.09 12.31 7.67
CA LYS A 146 -7.80 11.72 7.26
C LYS A 146 -7.74 10.20 7.27
N ALA A 147 -8.53 9.54 8.10
CA ALA A 147 -8.39 8.12 8.35
C ALA A 147 -8.95 7.28 7.19
N VAL A 148 -8.36 6.10 7.02
CA VAL A 148 -9.00 5.00 6.33
C VAL A 148 -9.38 4.00 7.41
N ALA A 149 -10.66 3.91 7.75
CA ALA A 149 -11.13 3.00 8.77
C ALA A 149 -11.56 1.67 8.13
N VAL A 150 -11.24 0.56 8.79
CA VAL A 150 -11.69 -0.79 8.43
C VAL A 150 -12.60 -1.31 9.52
N TYR A 151 -13.74 -1.87 9.16
CA TYR A 151 -14.69 -2.45 10.11
C TYR A 151 -15.23 -3.79 9.61
N VAL A 152 -15.78 -4.57 10.54
CA VAL A 152 -16.45 -5.85 10.24
C VAL A 152 -17.93 -5.66 10.50
N ASN A 153 -18.76 -5.81 9.47
CA ASN A 153 -20.21 -5.58 9.58
C ASN A 153 -20.95 -6.78 10.21
N GLY A 154 -22.28 -6.66 10.32
CA GLY A 154 -23.15 -7.72 10.87
C GLY A 154 -23.15 -9.04 10.10
N ASN A 155 -22.60 -9.08 8.89
CA ASN A 155 -22.47 -10.28 8.04
C ASN A 155 -21.05 -10.88 8.10
N ASP A 156 -20.19 -10.42 9.02
CA ASP A 156 -18.76 -10.76 9.09
C ASP A 156 -17.96 -10.34 7.84
N GLU A 157 -18.46 -9.35 7.08
CA GLU A 157 -17.77 -8.80 5.92
C GLU A 157 -16.84 -7.65 6.35
N ILE A 158 -15.65 -7.63 5.77
CA ILE A 158 -14.69 -6.54 5.88
C ILE A 158 -15.10 -5.40 4.95
N ARG A 159 -15.19 -4.21 5.53
CA ARG A 159 -15.59 -2.97 4.88
C ARG A 159 -14.60 -1.86 5.20
N TYR A 160 -14.40 -0.94 4.27
CA TYR A 160 -13.62 0.27 4.47
C TYR A 160 -14.50 1.51 4.37
N ILE A 161 -14.18 2.52 5.18
CA ILE A 161 -14.76 3.85 5.08
C ILE A 161 -13.64 4.89 5.14
N TYR A 162 -13.74 5.87 4.25
CA TYR A 162 -12.80 6.97 4.10
C TYR A 162 -13.55 8.14 3.48
N ASN A 163 -13.04 9.35 3.65
CA ASN A 163 -13.68 10.54 3.13
C ASN A 163 -12.70 11.33 2.25
N THR A 164 -13.03 11.46 0.96
CA THR A 164 -12.26 12.27 0.01
C THR A 164 -12.61 13.76 0.05
N GLU A 165 -13.74 14.12 0.68
CA GLU A 165 -14.29 15.47 0.80
C GLU A 165 -14.11 16.06 2.21
N HIS A 166 -13.36 15.39 3.10
CA HIS A 166 -13.10 15.80 4.49
C HIS A 166 -14.36 15.98 5.38
N GLY A 167 -15.45 15.28 5.08
CA GLY A 167 -16.66 15.25 5.91
C GLY A 167 -16.64 14.22 7.05
N LEU A 168 -17.80 14.00 7.68
CA LEU A 168 -18.00 13.02 8.75
C LEU A 168 -18.16 11.60 8.21
N PHE A 169 -17.74 10.61 9.00
CA PHE A 169 -18.07 9.20 8.73
C PHE A 169 -19.50 8.88 9.13
N HIS A 170 -20.15 8.08 8.31
CA HIS A 170 -21.49 7.58 8.58
C HIS A 170 -21.59 6.12 8.13
N ILE A 171 -21.66 5.20 9.11
CA ILE A 171 -21.85 3.77 8.87
C ILE A 171 -23.31 3.45 9.16
N LYS A 172 -24.06 3.07 8.13
CA LYS A 172 -25.52 2.82 8.19
C LYS A 172 -25.89 1.41 8.65
N GLU A 173 -24.90 0.56 8.84
CA GLU A 173 -25.07 -0.86 9.18
C GLU A 173 -24.44 -1.18 10.54
N PRO A 174 -24.94 -2.20 11.25
CA PRO A 174 -24.30 -2.67 12.48
C PRO A 174 -22.91 -3.23 12.17
N PHE A 175 -21.96 -3.02 13.08
CA PHE A 175 -20.61 -3.54 12.99
C PHE A 175 -20.14 -4.10 14.33
N SER A 176 -19.28 -5.11 14.30
CA SER A 176 -18.73 -5.75 15.49
C SER A 176 -17.46 -5.05 15.99
N VAL A 177 -16.67 -4.49 15.08
CA VAL A 177 -15.43 -3.79 15.41
C VAL A 177 -15.03 -2.82 14.31
N ILE A 178 -14.30 -1.76 14.67
CA ILE A 178 -13.71 -0.78 13.78
C ILE A 178 -12.26 -0.48 14.20
N TYR A 179 -11.38 -0.35 13.21
CA TYR A 179 -9.96 -0.06 13.38
C TYR A 179 -9.51 1.02 12.39
N ASN A 180 -8.36 1.63 12.68
CA ASN A 180 -7.65 2.46 11.73
C ASN A 180 -6.74 1.58 10.85
N SER A 181 -6.87 1.66 9.53
CA SER A 181 -6.16 0.80 8.57
C SER A 181 -4.66 1.10 8.56
N GLY A 182 -3.84 0.05 8.54
CA GLY A 182 -2.39 0.16 8.34
C GLY A 182 -1.98 0.32 6.87
N GLN A 183 -2.93 0.19 5.93
CA GLN A 183 -2.72 0.35 4.49
C GLN A 183 -1.62 -0.56 3.91
N VAL A 184 -1.45 -1.73 4.53
CA VAL A 184 -0.59 -2.84 4.10
C VAL A 184 -1.39 -4.13 4.19
N TRP A 185 -1.37 -4.94 3.12
CA TRP A 185 -2.21 -6.14 3.01
C TRP A 185 -1.43 -7.30 2.42
N LYS A 186 -1.69 -8.53 2.88
CA LYS A 186 -1.17 -9.75 2.24
C LYS A 186 -2.30 -10.62 1.73
N PHE A 187 -2.16 -11.03 0.47
CA PHE A 187 -3.00 -11.98 -0.23
C PHE A 187 -2.21 -13.28 -0.42
N SER A 188 -2.58 -14.33 0.30
CA SER A 188 -1.84 -15.61 0.32
C SER A 188 -2.49 -16.69 -0.55
N GLU A 189 -3.57 -16.35 -1.26
CA GLU A 189 -4.32 -17.26 -2.12
C GLU A 189 -4.27 -16.77 -3.58
N ARG A 190 -3.20 -17.14 -4.30
CA ARG A 190 -2.99 -16.76 -5.71
C ARG A 190 -4.23 -16.97 -6.59
N GLY A 191 -4.88 -18.14 -6.49
CA GLY A 191 -6.06 -18.45 -7.29
C GLY A 191 -7.23 -17.51 -7.01
N LEU A 192 -7.40 -17.07 -5.76
CA LEU A 192 -8.42 -16.10 -5.39
C LEU A 192 -8.08 -14.70 -5.93
N VAL A 193 -6.81 -14.30 -5.89
CA VAL A 193 -6.34 -13.06 -6.54
C VAL A 193 -6.70 -13.08 -8.03
N GLU A 194 -6.34 -14.15 -8.75
CA GLU A 194 -6.66 -14.33 -10.18
C GLU A 194 -8.16 -14.28 -10.45
N GLN A 195 -8.96 -14.93 -9.60
CA GLN A 195 -10.43 -14.91 -9.70
C GLN A 195 -11.01 -13.51 -9.51
N VAL A 196 -10.56 -12.77 -8.48
CA VAL A 196 -11.05 -11.40 -8.23
C VAL A 196 -10.66 -10.49 -9.39
N ILE A 197 -9.42 -10.59 -9.90
CA ILE A 197 -8.98 -9.77 -11.03
C ILE A 197 -9.84 -10.00 -12.27
N ARG A 198 -10.15 -11.26 -12.59
CA ARG A 198 -10.95 -11.62 -13.75
C ARG A 198 -12.41 -11.15 -13.65
N ASN A 199 -12.94 -11.05 -12.43
CA ASN A 199 -14.35 -10.74 -12.19
C ASN A 199 -14.60 -9.25 -11.92
N MET A 200 -13.57 -8.46 -11.65
CA MET A 200 -13.70 -7.01 -11.46
C MET A 200 -13.81 -6.31 -12.81
N GLU A 201 -14.82 -5.45 -12.93
CA GLU A 201 -15.02 -4.62 -14.11
C GLU A 201 -13.94 -3.55 -14.23
N ASP A 202 -13.64 -3.10 -15.45
CA ASP A 202 -12.61 -2.08 -15.68
C ASP A 202 -12.91 -0.75 -14.95
N SER A 203 -14.19 -0.40 -14.80
CA SER A 203 -14.63 0.79 -14.05
C SER A 203 -14.33 0.69 -12.55
N GLU A 204 -14.38 -0.52 -11.96
CA GLU A 204 -14.06 -0.72 -10.54
C GLU A 204 -12.58 -0.45 -10.26
N TRP A 205 -11.70 -0.75 -11.22
CA TRP A 205 -10.27 -0.47 -11.14
C TRP A 205 -9.93 1.02 -11.23
N GLN A 206 -10.83 1.86 -11.73
CA GLN A 206 -10.64 3.32 -11.76
C GLN A 206 -10.79 3.95 -10.37
N SER A 207 -11.35 3.21 -9.41
CA SER A 207 -11.54 3.65 -8.02
C SER A 207 -10.30 3.38 -7.14
N THR A 208 -10.47 3.29 -5.83
CA THR A 208 -9.38 3.00 -4.90
C THR A 208 -9.03 1.51 -4.88
N ASN A 209 -7.81 1.19 -4.44
CA ASN A 209 -7.35 -0.17 -4.20
C ASN A 209 -8.26 -0.95 -3.22
N LEU A 210 -8.99 -0.24 -2.34
CA LEU A 210 -9.85 -0.82 -1.32
C LEU A 210 -10.98 -1.66 -1.91
N LYS A 211 -11.44 -1.35 -3.13
CA LYS A 211 -12.46 -2.15 -3.80
C LYS A 211 -12.00 -3.59 -4.04
N PHE A 212 -10.77 -3.77 -4.53
CA PHE A 212 -10.16 -5.10 -4.68
C PHE A 212 -9.95 -5.75 -3.31
N VAL A 213 -9.41 -5.00 -2.34
CA VAL A 213 -9.13 -5.50 -0.98
C VAL A 213 -10.40 -6.06 -0.35
N GLU A 214 -11.51 -5.32 -0.36
CA GLU A 214 -12.80 -5.80 0.15
C GLU A 214 -13.26 -7.07 -0.56
N LEU A 215 -13.26 -7.07 -1.90
CA LEU A 215 -13.71 -8.22 -2.67
C LEU A 215 -12.88 -9.48 -2.39
N TYR A 216 -11.56 -9.33 -2.25
CA TYR A 216 -10.68 -10.44 -1.89
C TYR A 216 -10.99 -10.97 -0.49
N PHE A 217 -10.97 -10.10 0.52
CA PHE A 217 -11.11 -10.51 1.91
C PHE A 217 -12.52 -11.03 2.25
N ASN A 218 -13.56 -10.59 1.54
CA ASN A 218 -14.92 -11.10 1.70
C ASN A 218 -15.16 -12.42 0.95
N LYS A 219 -14.25 -12.84 0.07
CA LYS A 219 -14.26 -14.17 -0.56
C LYS A 219 -13.35 -15.17 0.15
N ALA A 220 -12.30 -14.70 0.81
CA ALA A 220 -11.43 -15.54 1.61
C ALA A 220 -12.16 -16.08 2.84
N GLU A 221 -11.82 -17.30 3.27
CA GLU A 221 -12.37 -17.84 4.51
C GLU A 221 -11.93 -17.01 5.72
N ARG A 222 -12.86 -16.65 6.61
CA ARG A 222 -12.54 -15.79 7.77
C ARG A 222 -11.40 -16.34 8.63
N SER A 223 -11.32 -17.66 8.78
CA SER A 223 -10.27 -18.38 9.55
C SER A 223 -8.87 -18.20 8.96
N SER A 224 -8.78 -17.91 7.65
CA SER A 224 -7.53 -17.66 6.92
C SER A 224 -7.06 -16.22 7.03
N VAL A 225 -7.87 -15.33 7.61
CA VAL A 225 -7.59 -13.89 7.73
C VAL A 225 -7.08 -13.54 9.12
N GLU A 226 -5.97 -12.82 9.19
CA GLU A 226 -5.36 -12.33 10.43
C GLU A 226 -5.24 -10.80 10.40
N ILE A 227 -5.57 -10.15 11.52
CA ILE A 227 -5.41 -8.70 11.69
C ILE A 227 -4.15 -8.46 12.52
N VAL A 228 -3.18 -7.76 11.96
CA VAL A 228 -1.89 -7.45 12.61
C VAL A 228 -1.78 -5.95 12.83
N LYS A 229 -1.18 -5.58 13.95
CA LYS A 229 -1.07 -4.18 14.36
C LYS A 229 0.36 -3.68 14.22
N PHE A 230 0.54 -2.57 13.50
CA PHE A 230 1.76 -1.77 13.58
C PHE A 230 1.78 -1.01 14.93
N GLN A 231 2.88 -1.13 15.66
CA GLN A 231 3.13 -0.34 16.88
C GLN A 231 3.45 1.11 16.52
N LYS A 232 4.16 1.28 15.40
CA LYS A 232 4.51 2.56 14.82
C LYS A 232 3.99 2.61 13.39
N TRP A 233 3.26 3.66 13.08
CA TRP A 233 2.69 3.89 11.76
C TRP A 233 2.47 5.39 11.56
N VAL A 234 2.85 5.91 10.40
CA VAL A 234 2.65 7.31 9.99
C VAL A 234 2.33 7.33 8.51
N ASN A 235 1.28 8.06 8.13
CA ASN A 235 1.01 8.40 6.74
C ASN A 235 1.68 9.75 6.39
N CYS A 236 2.72 9.71 5.58
CA CYS A 236 3.54 10.88 5.23
C CYS A 236 3.01 11.56 3.96
N ASN A 237 2.20 12.61 4.14
CA ASN A 237 1.56 13.31 3.02
C ASN A 237 2.16 14.67 2.71
N THR A 238 2.83 15.29 3.68
CA THR A 238 3.38 16.64 3.61
C THR A 238 4.88 16.62 3.92
N ARG A 239 5.58 17.71 3.58
CA ARG A 239 6.99 17.90 3.98
C ARG A 239 7.15 17.95 5.50
N LEU A 240 6.14 18.46 6.22
CA LEU A 240 6.15 18.45 7.69
C LEU A 240 6.12 17.01 8.23
N ASP A 241 5.28 16.15 7.64
CA ASP A 241 5.25 14.73 8.02
C ASP A 241 6.61 14.07 7.77
N TYR A 242 7.26 14.38 6.64
CA TYR A 242 8.61 13.89 6.34
C TYR A 242 9.63 14.34 7.39
N LEU A 243 9.65 15.62 7.76
CA LEU A 243 10.57 16.14 8.79
C LEU A 243 10.37 15.45 10.13
N ASN A 244 9.13 15.11 10.48
CA ASN A 244 8.81 14.36 11.69
C ASN A 244 9.30 12.89 11.63
N CYS A 245 9.40 12.32 10.42
CA CYS A 245 9.79 10.94 10.17
C CYS A 245 11.29 10.75 9.85
N GLU A 246 12.00 11.80 9.41
CA GLU A 246 13.34 11.70 8.80
C GLU A 246 14.37 11.01 9.69
N LYS A 247 14.28 11.18 11.01
CA LYS A 247 15.22 10.56 11.96
C LYS A 247 15.11 9.02 11.99
N GLU A 248 14.03 8.48 11.46
CA GLU A 248 13.65 7.07 11.53
C GLU A 248 13.63 6.40 10.15
N LEU A 249 13.86 7.19 9.10
CA LEU A 249 14.24 6.75 7.75
C LEU A 249 15.76 6.50 7.71
#